data_AF-A0A954YTF8-F1
#
_entry.id   AF-A0A954YTF8-F1
#
_cell.length_a   1.000
_cell.length_b   1.000
_cell.length_c   1.000
_cell.angle_alpha   90.00
_cell.angle_beta   90.00
_cell.angle_gamma   90.00
#
_symmetry.space_group_name_H-M   'P 1'
#
loop_
_entity.id
_entity.type
_entity.pdbx_description
1 polymer ?
#
loop_
_entity_poly.entity_id
_entity_poly.type
_entity_poly.pdbx_seq_one_letter_code
_entity_poly.pdbx_strand_id
1 'polypeptide(L)'
;MIGDVYTIPIKGAHHEYPHPHVVVIEISGSKESICVPAFSIEGTEVNLYLANIESLGISKDIACVELDNSKVVNFTAKGYTGKRAYWLVERFLKIDKSILRESTLIGDMKPEGIAAIAKGLLALNEVRPESFSKAILKRLRKAAKIEVE
;
A
#
# COMPACT_ATOMS: atom_id res chain seq x y z
N MET A 1 8.90 -8.10 -8.73
CA MET A 1 8.48 -6.69 -8.60
C MET A 1 8.02 -6.44 -7.16
N ILE A 2 8.74 -5.61 -6.42
CA ILE A 2 8.40 -5.16 -5.07
C ILE A 2 8.78 -3.68 -5.04
N GLY A 3 7.85 -2.81 -4.66
CA GLY A 3 8.08 -1.38 -4.57
C GLY A 3 7.45 -0.56 -5.70
N ASP A 4 7.12 -1.15 -6.85
CA ASP A 4 6.52 -0.41 -7.96
C ASP A 4 5.21 0.27 -7.56
N VAL A 5 5.09 1.55 -7.90
CA VAL A 5 3.94 2.40 -7.59
C VAL A 5 3.18 2.69 -8.87
N TYR A 6 1.88 2.41 -8.85
CA TYR A 6 0.97 2.56 -9.98
C TYR A 6 -0.19 3.49 -9.64
N THR A 7 -0.81 4.09 -10.65
CA THR A 7 -2.21 4.49 -10.56
C THR A 7 -3.09 3.37 -11.06
N ILE A 8 -3.84 2.74 -10.16
CA ILE A 8 -4.71 1.62 -10.48
C ILE A 8 -6.16 2.13 -10.60
N PRO A 9 -6.83 1.97 -11.75
CA PRO A 9 -8.24 2.28 -11.88
C PRO A 9 -9.06 1.17 -11.20
N ILE A 10 -9.45 1.37 -9.95
CA ILE A 10 -10.34 0.43 -9.25
C ILE A 10 -11.78 0.72 -9.66
N LYS A 11 -12.40 -0.18 -10.43
CA LYS A 11 -13.83 -0.12 -10.74
C LYS A 11 -14.64 -0.13 -9.44
N GLY A 12 -15.43 0.90 -9.21
CA GLY A 12 -16.29 1.05 -8.02
C GLY A 12 -15.72 1.93 -6.90
N ALA A 13 -14.47 2.39 -7.00
CA ALA A 13 -14.02 3.57 -6.28
C ALA A 13 -14.41 4.80 -7.13
N HIS A 14 -14.86 5.89 -6.50
CA HIS A 14 -15.22 7.11 -7.21
C HIS A 14 -14.10 7.49 -8.19
N HIS A 15 -14.43 7.50 -9.48
CA HIS A 15 -13.52 7.73 -10.61
C HIS A 15 -12.84 9.12 -10.62
N GLU A 16 -13.01 9.90 -9.55
CA GLU A 16 -12.63 11.31 -9.52
C GLU A 16 -11.19 11.54 -9.05
N TYR A 17 -10.54 10.57 -8.39
CA TYR A 17 -9.12 10.71 -8.00
C TYR A 17 -8.34 9.38 -8.11
N PRO A 18 -7.47 9.21 -9.12
CA PRO A 18 -6.59 8.05 -9.20
C PRO A 18 -5.57 8.08 -8.05
N HIS A 19 -5.79 7.23 -7.04
CA HIS A 19 -4.89 7.10 -5.91
C HIS A 19 -3.64 6.28 -6.28
N PRO A 20 -2.44 6.67 -5.82
CA PRO A 20 -1.26 5.83 -5.92
C PRO A 20 -1.48 4.50 -5.19
N HIS A 21 -1.01 3.41 -5.78
CA HIS A 21 -0.99 2.08 -5.19
C HIS A 21 0.42 1.52 -5.29
N VAL A 22 0.95 0.99 -4.20
CA VAL A 22 2.27 0.35 -4.20
C VAL A 22 2.12 -1.15 -4.20
N VAL A 23 2.87 -1.83 -5.06
CA VAL A 23 3.01 -3.27 -5.05
C VAL A 23 3.98 -3.66 -3.95
N VAL A 24 3.46 -4.19 -2.85
CA VAL A 24 4.29 -4.61 -1.70
C VAL A 24 4.84 -6.02 -1.92
N ILE A 25 4.03 -6.92 -2.51
CA ILE A 25 4.43 -8.29 -2.80
C ILE A 25 3.82 -8.77 -4.11
N GLU A 26 4.66 -9.19 -5.05
CA GLU A 26 4.24 -9.96 -6.21
C GLU A 26 4.19 -11.46 -5.88
N ILE A 27 3.06 -12.16 -5.90
CA ILE A 27 2.98 -13.56 -5.46
C ILE A 27 3.65 -14.51 -6.50
N SER A 28 4.72 -15.21 -6.10
CA SER A 28 5.48 -16.10 -7.00
C SER A 28 4.65 -17.30 -7.42
N GLY A 29 4.64 -17.61 -8.73
CA GLY A 29 3.79 -18.67 -9.28
C GLY A 29 2.30 -18.34 -9.33
N SER A 30 1.90 -17.15 -8.86
CA SER A 30 0.53 -16.64 -8.98
C SER A 30 0.49 -15.47 -9.97
N LYS A 31 -0.69 -15.24 -10.53
CA LYS A 31 -1.00 -14.04 -11.33
C LYS A 31 -1.33 -12.84 -10.46
N GLU A 32 -1.32 -12.97 -9.13
CA GLU A 32 -1.74 -11.91 -8.21
C GLU A 32 -0.56 -11.17 -7.55
N SER A 33 -0.84 -9.94 -7.12
CA SER A 33 0.03 -9.06 -6.34
C SER A 33 -0.76 -8.43 -5.20
N ILE A 34 -0.11 -8.21 -4.05
CA ILE A 34 -0.66 -7.40 -2.96
C ILE A 34 -0.29 -5.94 -3.19
N CYS A 35 -1.31 -5.10 -3.25
CA CYS A 35 -1.18 -3.67 -3.42
C CYS A 35 -1.77 -2.93 -2.22
N VAL A 36 -1.17 -1.80 -1.84
CA VAL A 36 -1.68 -0.92 -0.78
C VAL A 36 -1.94 0.46 -1.36
N PRO A 37 -3.16 1.01 -1.19
CA PRO A 37 -3.50 2.35 -1.69
C PRO A 37 -2.94 3.45 -0.78
N ALA A 38 -2.58 4.58 -1.37
CA ALA A 38 -2.13 5.79 -0.68
C ALA A 38 -3.14 6.93 -0.86
N PHE A 39 -3.43 7.63 0.23
CA PHE A 39 -4.29 8.80 0.24
C PHE A 39 -3.55 9.98 0.85
N SER A 40 -3.70 11.19 0.29
CA SER A 40 -3.18 12.39 0.91
C SER A 40 -3.71 12.52 2.34
N ILE A 41 -2.87 12.90 3.31
CA ILE A 41 -3.31 13.11 4.69
C ILE A 41 -4.38 14.21 4.81
N GLU A 42 -4.44 15.13 3.84
CA GLU A 42 -5.44 16.20 3.77
C GLU A 42 -6.78 15.72 3.17
N GLY A 43 -6.85 14.49 2.66
CA GLY A 43 -8.03 13.97 1.99
C GLY A 43 -9.19 13.73 2.95
N THR A 44 -10.33 14.38 2.70
CA THR A 44 -11.55 14.21 3.52
C THR A 44 -11.98 12.75 3.61
N GLU A 45 -11.97 12.01 2.50
CA GLU A 45 -12.39 10.60 2.47
C GLU A 45 -11.55 9.72 3.40
N VAL A 46 -10.22 9.85 3.34
CA VAL A 46 -9.34 9.03 4.20
C VAL A 46 -9.50 9.40 5.68
N ASN A 47 -9.68 10.68 5.98
CA ASN A 47 -9.87 11.11 7.36
C ASN A 47 -11.21 10.62 7.94
N LEU A 48 -12.30 10.67 7.16
CA LEU A 48 -13.59 10.10 7.56
C LEU A 48 -13.51 8.59 7.74
N TYR A 49 -12.82 7.90 6.82
CA TYR A 49 -12.62 6.45 6.90
C TYR A 49 -11.82 6.08 8.16
N LEU A 50 -10.72 6.78 8.46
CA LEU A 50 -9.90 6.52 9.65
C LEU A 50 -10.69 6.77 10.95
N ALA A 51 -11.45 7.88 11.02
CA ALA A 51 -12.32 8.15 12.17
C ALA A 51 -13.38 7.05 12.38
N ASN A 52 -13.95 6.53 11.29
CA ASN A 52 -14.89 5.42 11.35
C ASN A 52 -14.22 4.12 11.84
N ILE A 53 -13.03 3.78 11.34
CA ILE A 53 -12.27 2.60 11.77
C ILE A 53 -11.87 2.70 13.25
N GLU A 54 -11.47 3.89 13.72
CA GLU A 54 -11.20 4.14 15.14
C GLU A 54 -12.45 3.96 16.01
N SER A 55 -13.62 4.39 15.53
CA SER A 55 -14.90 4.17 16.22
C SER A 55 -15.28 2.68 16.35
N LEU A 56 -14.74 1.84 15.46
CA LEU A 56 -14.87 0.37 15.50
C LEU A 56 -13.80 -0.29 16.37
N GLY A 57 -12.95 0.48 17.07
CA GLY A 57 -11.94 -0.02 17.99
C GLY A 57 -10.63 -0.45 17.34
N ILE A 58 -10.41 -0.13 16.05
CA ILE A 58 -9.17 -0.41 15.36
C ILE A 58 -8.30 0.85 15.41
N SER A 59 -7.13 0.76 16.02
CA SER A 59 -6.19 1.88 16.07
C SER A 59 -5.72 2.28 14.67
N LYS A 60 -5.57 3.58 14.43
CA LYS A 60 -5.04 4.15 13.19
C LYS A 60 -3.67 3.58 12.82
N ASP A 61 -2.81 3.30 13.80
CA ASP A 61 -1.46 2.73 13.60
C ASP A 61 -1.50 1.29 13.06
N ILE A 62 -2.65 0.62 13.18
CA ILE A 62 -2.89 -0.72 12.63
C ILE A 62 -3.57 -0.60 11.26
N ALA A 63 -4.40 0.43 11.07
CA ALA A 63 -5.16 0.63 9.85
C ALA A 63 -4.31 1.19 8.70
N CYS A 64 -3.30 1.99 9.01
CA CYS A 64 -2.50 2.69 8.02
C CYS A 64 -1.05 2.94 8.46
N VAL A 65 -0.21 3.28 7.48
CA VAL A 65 1.15 3.77 7.71
C VAL A 65 1.24 5.18 7.13
N GLU A 66 1.64 6.14 7.95
CA GLU A 66 1.90 7.50 7.49
C GLU A 66 3.31 7.61 6.92
N LEU A 67 3.44 8.03 5.65
CA LEU A 67 4.72 8.22 4.98
C LEU A 67 4.77 9.55 4.24
N ASP A 68 5.96 10.13 4.17
CA ASP A 68 6.25 11.25 3.28
C ASP A 68 6.69 10.71 1.92
N ASN A 69 5.76 10.70 0.95
CA ASN A 69 6.05 10.13 -0.38
C ASN A 69 7.17 10.87 -1.11
N SER A 70 7.47 12.14 -0.75
CA SER A 70 8.59 12.86 -1.35
C SER A 70 9.95 12.27 -0.96
N LYS A 71 10.00 11.53 0.15
CA LYS A 71 11.21 10.89 0.67
C LYS A 71 11.31 9.44 0.27
N VAL A 72 10.18 8.72 0.23
CA VAL A 72 10.16 7.27 0.08
C VAL A 72 9.70 6.78 -1.30
N VAL A 73 9.28 7.66 -2.22
CA VAL A 73 8.90 7.28 -3.59
C VAL A 73 9.75 8.06 -4.59
N ASN A 74 10.39 7.33 -5.50
CA ASN A 74 11.05 7.87 -6.68
C ASN A 74 10.02 7.97 -7.81
N PHE A 75 9.42 9.15 -7.97
CA PHE A 75 8.45 9.38 -9.04
C PHE A 75 9.16 9.51 -10.39
N THR A 76 8.74 8.71 -11.36
CA THR A 76 9.30 8.70 -12.73
C THR A 76 8.32 9.26 -13.76
N ALA A 77 7.01 9.22 -13.46
CA ALA A 77 5.98 9.79 -14.33
C ALA A 77 5.81 11.29 -14.10
N LYS A 78 5.62 12.04 -15.20
CA LYS A 78 5.36 13.49 -15.16
C LYS A 78 4.03 13.78 -14.45
N GLY A 79 3.99 14.86 -13.68
CA GLY A 79 2.79 15.33 -12.98
C GLY A 79 2.57 14.71 -11.60
N TYR A 80 3.36 13.70 -11.22
CA TYR A 80 3.33 13.11 -9.89
C TYR A 80 4.38 13.76 -8.98
N THR A 81 3.96 14.12 -7.78
CA THR A 81 4.84 14.69 -6.75
C THR A 81 4.55 14.02 -5.42
N GLY A 82 5.58 13.93 -4.59
CA GLY A 82 5.46 13.38 -3.25
C GLY A 82 4.80 14.36 -2.29
N LYS A 83 3.82 13.87 -1.52
CA LYS A 83 3.24 14.52 -0.35
C LYS A 83 3.14 13.52 0.80
N ARG A 84 2.88 14.01 2.01
CA ARG A 84 2.52 13.12 3.12
C ARG A 84 1.22 12.39 2.80
N ALA A 85 1.21 11.09 3.03
CA ALA A 85 0.10 10.22 2.71
C ALA A 85 -0.11 9.14 3.77
N TYR A 86 -1.35 8.71 3.93
CA TYR A 86 -1.73 7.48 4.60
C TYR A 86 -1.76 6.33 3.59
N TRP A 87 -0.88 5.35 3.79
CA TRP A 87 -0.91 4.07 3.09
C TRP A 87 -1.82 3.13 3.87
N LEU A 88 -3.04 2.91 3.39
CA LEU A 88 -4.08 2.17 4.12
C LEU A 88 -3.85 0.66 4.01
N VAL A 89 -3.04 0.11 4.92
CA VAL A 89 -2.75 -1.33 4.99
C VAL A 89 -4.01 -2.16 5.25
N GLU A 90 -5.02 -1.62 5.95
CA GLU A 90 -6.31 -2.29 6.15
C GLU A 90 -7.05 -2.54 4.82
N ARG A 91 -6.93 -1.60 3.87
CA ARG A 91 -7.56 -1.66 2.54
C ARG A 91 -6.62 -2.26 1.49
N PHE A 92 -5.72 -3.16 1.87
CA PHE A 92 -4.87 -3.84 0.89
C PHE A 92 -5.74 -4.63 -0.11
N LEU A 93 -5.23 -4.77 -1.33
CA LEU A 93 -5.91 -5.48 -2.41
C LEU A 93 -5.04 -6.59 -2.96
N LYS A 94 -5.66 -7.71 -3.34
CA LYS A 94 -5.06 -8.71 -4.21
C LYS A 94 -5.49 -8.39 -5.63
N ILE A 95 -4.55 -8.05 -6.49
CA ILE A 95 -4.79 -7.55 -7.84
C ILE A 95 -4.07 -8.45 -8.83
N ASP A 96 -4.72 -8.82 -9.93
CA ASP A 96 -4.07 -9.55 -11.01
C ASP A 96 -3.00 -8.68 -11.70
N LYS A 97 -1.88 -9.29 -12.09
CA LYS A 97 -0.79 -8.65 -12.82
C LYS A 97 -1.26 -8.08 -14.16
N SER A 98 -2.33 -8.58 -14.76
CA SER A 98 -2.92 -7.98 -15.97
C SER A 98 -3.41 -6.56 -15.70
N ILE A 99 -4.05 -6.33 -14.54
CA ILE A 99 -4.51 -4.99 -14.14
C ILE A 99 -3.31 -4.06 -13.93
N LEU A 100 -2.21 -4.56 -13.34
CA LEU A 100 -0.98 -3.78 -13.19
C LEU A 100 -0.34 -3.42 -14.54
N ARG A 101 -0.38 -4.34 -15.53
CA ARG A 101 0.12 -4.09 -16.89
C ARG A 101 -0.70 -3.04 -17.63
N GLU A 102 -2.01 -2.98 -17.36
CA GLU A 102 -2.92 -1.97 -17.90
C GLU A 102 -2.89 -0.66 -17.11
N SER A 103 -2.28 -0.66 -15.92
CA SER A 103 -2.14 0.52 -15.06
C SER A 103 -0.91 1.33 -15.43
N THR A 104 -0.91 2.61 -15.04
CA THR A 104 0.24 3.50 -15.26
C THR A 104 1.25 3.34 -14.12
N LEU A 105 2.47 2.91 -14.43
CA LEU A 105 3.60 2.96 -13.51
C LEU A 105 4.00 4.43 -13.30
N ILE A 106 4.04 4.88 -12.05
CA ILE A 106 4.33 6.28 -11.69
C ILE A 106 5.63 6.46 -10.91
N GLY A 107 6.20 5.37 -10.40
CA GLY A 107 7.47 5.41 -9.68
C GLY A 107 7.78 4.09 -9.00
N ASP A 108 8.83 4.10 -8.19
CA ASP A 108 9.26 3.01 -7.32
C ASP A 108 9.42 3.49 -5.89
N MET A 109 8.97 2.68 -4.94
CA MET A 109 9.10 2.94 -3.52
C MET A 109 10.46 2.45 -3.05
N LYS A 110 11.14 3.30 -2.28
CA LYS A 110 12.41 2.97 -1.65
C LYS A 110 12.24 1.89 -0.58
N PRO A 111 13.29 1.13 -0.26
CA PRO A 111 13.23 0.03 0.68
C PRO A 111 12.60 0.36 2.04
N GLU A 112 12.91 1.53 2.60
CA GLU A 112 12.39 2.00 3.89
C GLU A 112 10.86 2.18 3.87
N GLY A 113 10.30 2.65 2.77
CA GLY A 113 8.84 2.77 2.59
C GLY A 113 8.18 1.39 2.50
N ILE A 114 8.78 0.48 1.72
CA ILE A 114 8.30 -0.91 1.59
C ILE A 114 8.34 -1.60 2.95
N ALA A 115 9.42 -1.44 3.70
CA ALA A 115 9.58 -2.03 5.03
C ALA A 115 8.53 -1.51 6.02
N ALA A 116 8.25 -0.20 6.01
CA ALA A 116 7.21 0.40 6.84
C ALA A 116 5.81 -0.17 6.52
N ILE A 117 5.45 -0.25 5.24
CA ILE A 117 4.17 -0.82 4.82
C ILE A 117 4.08 -2.32 5.13
N ALA A 118 5.15 -3.09 4.92
CA ALA A 118 5.20 -4.50 5.26
C ALA A 118 5.04 -4.74 6.77
N LYS A 119 5.60 -3.86 7.62
CA LYS A 119 5.37 -3.89 9.08
C LYS A 119 3.92 -3.59 9.42
N GLY A 120 3.30 -2.60 8.78
CA GLY A 120 1.86 -2.32 8.95
C GLY A 120 0.97 -3.51 8.57
N LEU A 121 1.25 -4.18 7.45
CA LEU A 121 0.52 -5.40 7.05
C LEU A 121 0.72 -6.56 8.03
N LEU A 122 1.91 -6.70 8.63
CA LEU A 122 2.15 -7.69 9.68
C LEU A 122 1.37 -7.37 10.96
N ALA A 123 1.34 -6.12 11.39
CA ALA A 123 0.55 -5.67 12.54
C ALA A 123 -0.96 -5.90 12.31
N LEU A 124 -1.46 -5.62 11.11
CA LEU A 124 -2.83 -5.95 10.74
C LEU A 124 -3.11 -7.45 10.88
N ASN A 125 -2.18 -8.31 10.46
CA ASN A 125 -2.34 -9.77 10.60
C ASN A 125 -2.33 -10.24 12.06
N GLU A 126 -1.69 -9.52 12.98
CA GLU A 126 -1.75 -9.87 14.41
C GLU A 126 -3.17 -9.67 14.97
N VAL A 127 -3.90 -8.69 14.45
CA VAL A 127 -5.31 -8.42 14.79
C VAL A 127 -6.29 -9.27 13.96
N ARG A 128 -5.93 -9.59 12.71
CA ARG A 128 -6.73 -10.39 11.77
C ARG A 128 -5.89 -11.54 11.16
N PRO A 129 -5.66 -12.64 11.90
CA PRO A 129 -4.72 -13.71 11.52
C PRO A 129 -5.04 -14.42 10.20
N GLU A 130 -6.28 -14.35 9.72
CA GLU A 130 -6.78 -14.93 8.48
C GLU A 130 -6.47 -14.10 7.22
N SER A 131 -5.90 -12.90 7.38
CA SER A 131 -5.64 -11.96 6.27
C SER A 131 -4.67 -12.52 5.23
N PHE A 132 -3.65 -13.28 5.66
CA PHE A 132 -2.56 -13.74 4.81
C PHE A 132 -2.21 -15.21 4.99
N SER A 133 -1.85 -15.86 3.88
CA SER A 133 -1.30 -17.22 3.92
C SER A 133 0.11 -17.23 4.51
N LYS A 134 0.57 -18.38 5.02
CA LYS A 134 1.93 -18.57 5.55
C LYS A 134 3.02 -18.15 4.56
N ALA A 135 2.81 -18.40 3.27
CA ALA A 135 3.75 -18.03 2.21
C ALA A 135 3.86 -16.50 2.06
N ILE A 136 2.74 -15.78 2.12
CA ILE A 136 2.70 -14.32 2.07
C ILE A 136 3.37 -13.74 3.32
N LEU A 137 3.06 -14.28 4.51
CA LEU A 137 3.67 -13.84 5.77
C LEU A 137 5.20 -13.99 5.77
N LYS A 138 5.73 -15.09 5.23
CA LYS A 138 7.19 -15.28 5.07
C LYS A 138 7.82 -14.15 4.24
N ARG A 139 7.11 -13.69 3.22
CA ARG A 139 7.59 -12.63 2.31
C ARG A 139 7.43 -11.24 2.90
N LEU A 140 6.32 -10.96 3.58
CA LEU A 140 6.15 -9.72 4.36
C LEU A 140 7.25 -9.57 5.40
N ARG A 141 7.57 -10.63 6.14
CA ARG A 141 8.69 -10.62 7.10
C ARG A 141 10.04 -10.36 6.44
N LYS A 142 10.26 -10.83 5.21
CA LYS A 142 11.48 -10.52 4.46
C LYS A 142 11.51 -9.05 4.04
N ALA A 143 10.39 -8.51 3.53
CA ALA A 143 10.26 -7.12 3.13
C ALA A 143 10.38 -6.14 4.31
N ALA A 144 9.85 -6.50 5.48
CA ALA A 144 9.95 -5.72 6.71
C ALA A 144 11.38 -5.66 7.29
N LYS A 145 12.26 -6.58 6.87
CA LYS A 145 13.67 -6.69 7.28
C LYS A 145 14.63 -6.13 6.23
N ILE A 146 14.15 -5.40 5.22
CA ILE A 146 15.08 -4.68 4.34
C ILE A 146 15.69 -3.55 5.18
N GLU A 147 16.79 -3.89 5.86
CA GLU A 147 17.67 -2.93 6.52
C GLU A 147 18.39 -2.16 5.42
N VAL A 148 18.39 -0.83 5.55
CA VAL A 148 19.08 0.07 4.64
C VAL A 148 20.57 -0.17 4.84
N GLU A 149 21.24 -0.80 3.87
CA GLU A 149 22.71 -0.78 3.77
C GLU A 149 23.23 0.64 3.53
#